data_AF-A0A967LWJ4-F1
#
_entry.id   AF-A0A967LWJ4-F1
#
_cell.length_a   1.000
_cell.length_b   1.000
_cell.length_c   1.000
_cell.angle_alpha   90.00
_cell.angle_beta   90.00
_cell.angle_gamma   90.00
#
_symmetry.space_group_name_H-M   'P 1'
#
loop_
_entity.id
_entity.type
_entity.pdbx_description
1 polymer ?
#
loop_
_entity_poly.entity_id
_entity_poly.type
_entity_poly.pdbx_seq_one_letter_code
_entity_poly.pdbx_strand_id
1 'polypeptide(L)'
;ERMRKLQDGRLKISSEVPITEAHNTWVFNKPSTLLVIPVGDLSQHVLLNLLYMLQNGLVLYDDINKRAIPGIEDFTDIVDVENVWPITFVEQWSLSELTVELGASCYAGTLMLQAMGLGGWMFNGVDPFAMLGASGDPEQPGLGFRYDEDERWPYPNPTGLEGVMEGYCPPHYPDMRAAVEAACERKFGPGGPFHPDTPGPWKDSRKVRSAAQVHDDRFRECVALQAQYVYDTFGKFPGTVPSMFLIMYLQAHHIDLDFYDEFYKPGAYLETHANHMARWHSDEK
;
A
#
# COMPACT_ATOMS: atom_id res chain seq x y z
N GLU A 1 -21.37 -0.54 0.57
CA GLU A 1 -20.94 0.66 -0.18
C GLU A 1 -19.43 0.57 -0.36
N ARG A 2 -18.87 0.79 -1.57
CA ARG A 2 -17.43 0.57 -1.86
C ARG A 2 -16.57 1.84 -1.76
N MET A 3 -17.17 2.98 -1.45
CA MET A 3 -16.50 4.27 -1.32
C MET A 3 -16.94 4.92 -0.01
N ARG A 4 -16.00 5.56 0.68
CA ARG A 4 -16.24 6.35 1.89
C ARG A 4 -15.67 7.74 1.68
N LYS A 5 -16.49 8.78 1.85
CA LYS A 5 -16.03 10.17 1.79
C LYS A 5 -15.30 10.52 3.09
N LEU A 6 -14.10 11.08 2.97
CA LEU A 6 -13.27 11.48 4.12
C LEU A 6 -13.35 12.98 4.42
N GLN A 7 -13.41 13.81 3.39
CA GLN A 7 -13.50 15.26 3.53
C GLN A 7 -14.24 15.90 2.35
N ASP A 8 -14.64 17.16 2.55
CA ASP A 8 -15.07 18.05 1.47
C ASP A 8 -13.88 18.77 0.84
N GLY A 9 -13.94 18.98 -0.47
CA GLY A 9 -12.92 19.69 -1.22
C GLY A 9 -11.64 18.89 -1.46
N ARG A 10 -10.64 19.58 -2.04
CA ARG A 10 -9.33 18.99 -2.36
C ARG A 10 -8.50 18.80 -1.09
N LEU A 11 -7.60 17.83 -1.14
CA LEU A 11 -6.60 17.61 -0.10
C LEU A 11 -5.76 18.89 0.08
N LYS A 12 -5.58 19.33 1.33
CA LYS A 12 -4.77 20.50 1.65
C LYS A 12 -3.29 20.10 1.72
N ILE A 13 -2.62 20.23 0.59
CA ILE A 13 -1.18 19.98 0.45
C ILE A 13 -0.63 20.94 -0.61
N SER A 14 0.57 21.48 -0.37
CA SER A 14 1.20 22.44 -1.28
C SER A 14 1.59 21.78 -2.60
N SER A 15 1.17 22.40 -3.71
CA SER A 15 1.68 22.08 -5.06
C SER A 15 2.99 22.82 -5.38
N GLU A 16 3.65 23.41 -4.40
CA GLU A 16 4.89 24.16 -4.58
C GLU A 16 6.08 23.41 -3.97
N VAL A 17 7.29 23.80 -4.37
CA VAL A 17 8.53 23.34 -3.74
C VAL A 17 8.59 23.81 -2.27
N PRO A 18 9.12 23.01 -1.33
CA PRO A 18 9.79 21.71 -1.54
C PRO A 18 8.86 20.49 -1.52
N ILE A 19 7.57 20.65 -1.20
CA ILE A 19 6.63 19.52 -1.03
C ILE A 19 6.35 18.81 -2.35
N THR A 20 6.22 19.58 -3.43
CA THR A 20 6.04 19.05 -4.78
C THR A 20 7.28 19.38 -5.59
N GLU A 21 7.86 18.38 -6.26
CA GLU A 21 9.00 18.59 -7.15
C GLU A 21 8.64 19.58 -8.27
N ALA A 22 9.62 20.41 -8.68
CA ALA A 22 9.40 21.54 -9.59
C ALA A 22 8.69 21.18 -10.91
N HIS A 23 8.89 19.95 -11.41
CA HIS A 23 8.28 19.48 -12.65
C HIS A 23 6.81 19.06 -12.50
N ASN A 24 6.28 18.99 -11.27
CA ASN A 24 4.88 18.65 -10.98
C ASN A 24 4.05 19.84 -10.48
N THR A 25 4.66 21.00 -10.20
CA THR A 25 3.98 22.13 -9.56
C THR A 25 2.82 22.70 -10.39
N TRP A 26 2.89 22.57 -11.70
CA TRP A 26 1.87 23.02 -12.65
C TRP A 26 0.68 22.05 -12.74
N VAL A 27 0.82 20.82 -12.29
CA VAL A 27 -0.19 19.76 -12.51
C VAL A 27 -0.78 19.18 -11.23
N PHE A 28 0.02 19.06 -10.17
CA PHE A 28 -0.36 18.30 -9.00
C PHE A 28 -1.48 19.00 -8.23
N ASN A 29 -2.53 18.25 -7.89
CA ASN A 29 -3.68 18.68 -7.08
C ASN A 29 -4.40 19.96 -7.58
N LYS A 30 -4.34 20.25 -8.90
CA LYS A 30 -4.99 21.44 -9.50
C LYS A 30 -6.49 21.26 -9.72
N PRO A 31 -7.30 22.35 -9.77
CA PRO A 31 -8.71 22.29 -10.13
C PRO A 31 -8.99 21.52 -11.43
N SER A 32 -10.20 20.95 -11.55
CA SER A 32 -10.65 20.19 -12.72
C SER A 32 -9.87 18.91 -13.04
N THR A 33 -9.07 18.41 -12.09
CA THR A 33 -8.40 17.11 -12.19
C THR A 33 -8.96 16.10 -11.20
N LEU A 34 -8.65 14.82 -11.38
CA LEU A 34 -8.76 13.78 -10.36
C LEU A 34 -7.34 13.33 -10.01
N LEU A 35 -7.06 13.18 -8.71
CA LEU A 35 -5.82 12.61 -8.22
C LEU A 35 -6.15 11.31 -7.48
N VAL A 36 -5.53 10.22 -7.91
CA VAL A 36 -5.60 8.92 -7.26
C VAL A 36 -4.29 8.69 -6.51
N ILE A 37 -4.41 8.34 -5.24
CA ILE A 37 -3.29 8.17 -4.31
C ILE A 37 -3.34 6.74 -3.75
N PRO A 38 -2.73 5.76 -4.42
CA PRO A 38 -2.57 4.43 -3.88
C PRO A 38 -1.67 4.47 -2.63
N VAL A 39 -2.20 4.03 -1.50
CA VAL A 39 -1.47 3.85 -0.25
C VAL A 39 -1.40 2.36 0.05
N GLY A 40 -0.23 1.88 0.42
CA GLY A 40 0.04 0.49 0.75
C GLY A 40 0.36 0.29 2.22
N ASP A 41 -0.18 -0.78 2.80
CA ASP A 41 0.16 -1.22 4.14
C ASP A 41 1.35 -2.17 4.08
N LEU A 42 2.55 -1.62 4.27
CA LEU A 42 3.80 -2.39 4.23
C LEU A 42 3.95 -3.28 5.46
N SER A 43 3.34 -2.93 6.60
CA SER A 43 3.29 -3.81 7.77
C SER A 43 2.50 -5.09 7.46
N GLN A 44 1.36 -5.00 6.77
CA GLN A 44 0.64 -6.19 6.30
C GLN A 44 1.49 -7.00 5.31
N HIS A 45 2.17 -6.36 4.35
CA HIS A 45 3.01 -7.07 3.39
C HIS A 45 4.13 -7.87 4.07
N VAL A 46 4.85 -7.27 5.03
CA VAL A 46 5.91 -8.00 5.75
C VAL A 46 5.32 -9.14 6.58
N LEU A 47 4.18 -8.95 7.27
CA LEU A 47 3.51 -10.07 7.96
C LEU A 47 3.11 -11.20 6.99
N LEU A 48 2.56 -10.86 5.82
CA LEU A 48 2.23 -11.85 4.79
C LEU A 48 3.48 -12.60 4.31
N ASN A 49 4.62 -11.90 4.21
CA ASN A 49 5.89 -12.53 3.84
C ASN A 49 6.41 -13.45 4.95
N LEU A 50 6.25 -13.10 6.24
CA LEU A 50 6.58 -14.01 7.35
C LEU A 50 5.71 -15.28 7.34
N LEU A 51 4.42 -15.14 7.06
CA LEU A 51 3.53 -16.29 6.86
C LEU A 51 4.00 -17.14 5.66
N TYR A 52 4.38 -16.51 4.55
CA TYR A 52 4.91 -17.22 3.39
C TYR A 52 6.22 -17.94 3.69
N MET A 53 7.16 -17.28 4.35
CA MET A 53 8.46 -17.83 4.73
C MET A 53 8.30 -19.06 5.61
N LEU A 54 7.55 -18.97 6.70
CA LEU A 54 7.37 -20.09 7.62
C LEU A 54 6.71 -21.28 6.93
N GLN A 55 5.73 -21.04 6.05
CA GLN A 55 5.10 -22.09 5.26
C GLN A 55 6.08 -22.80 4.30
N ASN A 56 7.17 -22.12 3.92
CA ASN A 56 8.25 -22.65 3.08
C ASN A 56 9.50 -23.03 3.89
N GLY A 57 9.37 -23.18 5.21
CA GLY A 57 10.44 -23.65 6.07
C GLY A 57 11.56 -22.64 6.30
N LEU A 58 11.25 -21.34 6.26
CA LEU A 58 12.18 -20.23 6.48
C LEU A 58 11.77 -19.40 7.70
N VAL A 59 12.76 -18.88 8.43
CA VAL A 59 12.57 -17.88 9.50
C VAL A 59 13.46 -16.66 9.29
N LEU A 60 13.20 -15.60 10.05
CA LEU A 60 14.04 -14.40 10.04
C LEU A 60 15.36 -14.62 10.79
N TYR A 61 16.41 -13.97 10.29
CA TYR A 61 17.66 -13.74 11.00
C TYR A 61 17.93 -12.24 11.10
N ASP A 62 18.30 -11.76 12.29
CA ASP A 62 18.65 -10.37 12.50
C ASP A 62 20.09 -10.13 12.05
N ASP A 63 20.24 -9.68 10.81
CA ASP A 63 21.52 -9.36 10.21
C ASP A 63 22.14 -8.05 10.73
N ILE A 64 21.34 -7.16 11.32
CA ILE A 64 21.80 -5.90 11.91
C ILE A 64 22.51 -6.20 13.25
N ASN A 65 21.88 -6.97 14.12
CA ASN A 65 22.44 -7.37 15.41
C ASN A 65 23.21 -8.69 15.36
N LYS A 66 23.28 -9.34 14.19
CA LYS A 66 24.02 -10.58 13.91
C LYS A 66 23.62 -11.72 14.86
N ARG A 67 22.33 -11.99 14.96
CA ARG A 67 21.79 -13.06 15.82
C ARG A 67 20.54 -13.69 15.23
N ALA A 68 20.31 -14.95 15.60
CA ALA A 68 18.99 -15.56 15.48
C ALA A 68 17.98 -14.81 16.37
N ILE A 69 16.71 -14.89 16.01
CA ILE A 69 15.63 -14.35 16.84
C ILE A 69 15.56 -15.15 18.15
N PRO A 70 15.70 -14.51 19.32
CA PRO A 70 15.60 -15.22 20.60
C PRO A 70 14.25 -15.93 20.77
N GLY A 71 14.27 -17.20 21.17
CA GLY A 71 13.09 -18.04 21.34
C GLY A 71 12.66 -18.78 20.07
N ILE A 72 13.32 -18.56 18.93
CA ILE A 72 12.98 -19.27 17.68
C ILE A 72 13.27 -20.77 17.78
N GLU A 73 14.22 -21.18 18.63
CA GLU A 73 14.62 -22.55 18.88
C GLU A 73 13.48 -23.44 19.42
N ASP A 74 12.45 -22.83 20.01
CA ASP A 74 11.27 -23.55 20.50
C ASP A 74 10.42 -24.12 19.35
N PHE A 75 10.60 -23.65 18.10
CA PHE A 75 9.79 -24.01 16.93
C PHE A 75 10.45 -25.03 15.99
N THR A 76 11.50 -25.72 16.46
CA THR A 76 12.20 -26.77 15.70
C THR A 76 11.30 -27.95 15.30
N ASP A 77 10.11 -28.08 15.92
CA ASP A 77 9.09 -29.05 15.56
C ASP A 77 8.36 -28.73 14.23
N ILE A 78 8.37 -27.46 13.79
CA ILE A 78 7.66 -27.01 12.58
C ILE A 78 8.55 -26.39 11.51
N VAL A 79 9.80 -26.01 11.83
CA VAL A 79 10.71 -25.35 10.88
C VAL A 79 12.18 -25.65 11.18
N ASP A 80 13.02 -25.65 10.14
CA ASP A 80 14.47 -25.59 10.29
C ASP A 80 14.88 -24.14 10.63
N VAL A 81 15.22 -23.91 11.89
CA VAL A 81 15.53 -22.57 12.42
C VAL A 81 16.86 -22.00 11.89
N GLU A 82 17.68 -22.82 11.23
CA GLU A 82 18.92 -22.37 10.57
C GLU A 82 18.68 -21.97 9.10
N ASN A 83 17.54 -22.33 8.52
CA ASN A 83 17.16 -21.90 7.19
C ASN A 83 16.55 -20.49 7.25
N VAL A 84 17.41 -19.48 7.09
CA VAL A 84 17.06 -18.10 7.42
C VAL A 84 17.14 -17.14 6.24
N TRP A 85 16.31 -16.09 6.28
CA TRP A 85 16.51 -14.86 5.49
C TRP A 85 16.77 -13.65 6.40
N PRO A 86 17.66 -12.71 5.99
CA PRO A 86 17.91 -11.47 6.72
C PRO A 86 16.67 -10.58 6.84
N ILE A 87 16.50 -9.90 7.98
CA ILE A 87 15.45 -8.89 8.18
C ILE A 87 15.52 -7.80 7.10
N THR A 88 16.72 -7.25 6.88
CA THR A 88 16.89 -6.16 5.90
C THR A 88 16.49 -6.57 4.49
N PHE A 89 16.78 -7.82 4.11
CA PHE A 89 16.39 -8.37 2.81
C PHE A 89 14.88 -8.54 2.70
N VAL A 90 14.25 -9.16 3.70
CA VAL A 90 12.80 -9.43 3.71
C VAL A 90 12.00 -8.14 3.63
N GLU A 91 12.41 -7.11 4.36
CA GLU A 91 11.72 -5.82 4.37
C GLU A 91 11.95 -5.03 3.08
N GLN A 92 13.19 -5.01 2.54
CA GLN A 92 13.47 -4.42 1.22
C GLN A 92 12.67 -5.11 0.10
N TRP A 93 12.58 -6.43 0.16
CA TRP A 93 11.82 -7.22 -0.82
C TRP A 93 10.33 -6.89 -0.74
N SER A 94 9.77 -6.86 0.47
CA SER A 94 8.36 -6.52 0.69
C SER A 94 8.03 -5.09 0.23
N LEU A 95 8.94 -4.13 0.45
CA LEU A 95 8.81 -2.76 -0.07
C LEU A 95 8.81 -2.74 -1.61
N SER A 96 9.66 -3.56 -2.23
CA SER A 96 9.75 -3.67 -3.68
C SER A 96 8.47 -4.26 -4.26
N GLU A 97 7.93 -5.32 -3.67
CA GLU A 97 6.65 -5.93 -4.06
C GLU A 97 5.49 -4.94 -3.94
N LEU A 98 5.40 -4.24 -2.81
CA LEU A 98 4.36 -3.24 -2.61
C LEU A 98 4.50 -2.07 -3.61
N THR A 99 5.72 -1.62 -3.89
CA THR A 99 5.96 -0.58 -4.91
C THR A 99 5.46 -1.02 -6.29
N VAL A 100 5.69 -2.28 -6.67
CA VAL A 100 5.18 -2.85 -7.92
C VAL A 100 3.65 -2.89 -7.92
N GLU A 101 3.02 -3.27 -6.81
CA GLU A 101 1.56 -3.26 -6.67
C GLU A 101 0.97 -1.85 -6.87
N LEU A 102 1.50 -0.85 -6.16
CA LEU A 102 1.04 0.54 -6.29
C LEU A 102 1.24 1.07 -7.72
N GLY A 103 2.40 0.79 -8.33
CA GLY A 103 2.68 1.14 -9.72
C GLY A 103 1.74 0.48 -10.72
N ALA A 104 1.49 -0.82 -10.56
CA ALA A 104 0.56 -1.58 -11.41
C ALA A 104 -0.88 -1.06 -11.29
N SER A 105 -1.30 -0.63 -10.10
CA SER A 105 -2.63 -0.03 -9.89
C SER A 105 -2.80 1.27 -10.70
N CYS A 106 -1.79 2.15 -10.66
CA CYS A 106 -1.75 3.39 -11.44
C CYS A 106 -1.68 3.11 -12.95
N TYR A 107 -0.95 2.07 -13.35
CA TYR A 107 -0.85 1.66 -14.76
C TYR A 107 -2.20 1.16 -15.30
N ALA A 108 -2.89 0.30 -14.54
CA ALA A 108 -4.24 -0.12 -14.86
C ALA A 108 -5.21 1.07 -14.96
N GLY A 109 -5.07 2.05 -14.06
CA GLY A 109 -5.80 3.30 -14.13
C GLY A 109 -5.52 4.10 -15.42
N THR A 110 -4.26 4.21 -15.83
CA THR A 110 -3.88 4.87 -17.09
C THR A 110 -4.53 4.23 -18.31
N LEU A 111 -4.59 2.89 -18.36
CA LEU A 111 -5.30 2.17 -19.44
C LEU A 111 -6.80 2.48 -19.43
N MET A 112 -7.42 2.58 -18.25
CA MET A 112 -8.81 3.01 -18.12
C MET A 112 -9.03 4.45 -18.62
N LEU A 113 -8.13 5.38 -18.32
CA LEU A 113 -8.24 6.76 -18.81
C LEU A 113 -8.27 6.80 -20.33
N GLN A 114 -7.38 6.07 -21.00
CA GLN A 114 -7.37 6.00 -22.47
C GLN A 114 -8.67 5.41 -23.03
N ALA A 115 -9.21 4.36 -22.40
CA ALA A 115 -10.48 3.76 -22.81
C ALA A 115 -11.67 4.72 -22.64
N MET A 116 -11.65 5.52 -21.56
CA MET A 116 -12.66 6.52 -21.29
C MET A 116 -12.50 7.79 -22.13
N GLY A 117 -11.33 8.03 -22.74
CA GLY A 117 -11.04 9.27 -23.45
C GLY A 117 -10.63 10.43 -22.53
N LEU A 118 -10.06 10.11 -21.36
CA LEU A 118 -9.48 11.07 -20.44
C LEU A 118 -7.96 11.13 -20.62
N GLY A 119 -7.40 12.33 -20.45
CA GLY A 119 -5.96 12.53 -20.33
C GLY A 119 -5.47 12.25 -18.92
N GLY A 120 -4.16 12.03 -18.79
CA GLY A 120 -3.56 11.72 -17.51
C GLY A 120 -2.18 11.12 -17.64
N TRP A 121 -1.49 11.01 -16.51
CA TRP A 121 -0.22 10.30 -16.43
C TRP A 121 0.04 9.81 -15.01
N MET A 122 1.04 8.94 -14.89
CA MET A 122 1.56 8.44 -13.61
C MET A 122 2.82 9.20 -13.22
N PHE A 123 2.94 9.61 -11.97
CA PHE A 123 4.10 10.38 -11.50
C PHE A 123 4.40 10.10 -10.03
N ASN A 124 5.62 10.41 -9.63
CA ASN A 124 6.08 10.54 -8.24
C ASN A 124 6.48 12.00 -7.98
N GLY A 125 7.32 12.28 -6.97
CA GLY A 125 7.84 13.63 -6.76
C GLY A 125 6.89 14.55 -5.99
N VAL A 126 6.18 13.96 -5.02
CA VAL A 126 5.47 14.65 -3.95
C VAL A 126 5.96 14.04 -2.65
N ASP A 127 6.27 14.88 -1.66
CA ASP A 127 6.76 14.44 -0.35
C ASP A 127 5.77 13.42 0.27
N PRO A 128 6.20 12.16 0.48
CA PRO A 128 5.30 11.10 0.92
C PRO A 128 4.83 11.30 2.37
N PHE A 129 5.63 11.94 3.21
CA PHE A 129 5.29 12.22 4.59
C PHE A 129 4.25 13.34 4.67
N ALA A 130 4.45 14.42 3.92
CA ALA A 130 3.44 15.47 3.81
C ALA A 130 2.12 14.94 3.21
N MET A 131 2.20 14.05 2.22
CA MET A 131 1.01 13.39 1.66
C MET A 131 0.28 12.54 2.72
N LEU A 132 0.99 11.74 3.49
CA LEU A 132 0.39 10.93 4.55
C LEU A 132 -0.09 11.76 5.75
N GLY A 133 0.39 12.99 5.92
CA GLY A 133 0.04 13.88 7.04
C GLY A 133 1.09 13.95 8.14
N ALA A 134 2.29 13.45 7.87
CA ALA A 134 3.47 13.51 8.74
C ALA A 134 4.44 14.64 8.36
N SER A 135 3.93 15.78 7.86
CA SER A 135 4.73 16.98 7.58
C SER A 135 5.12 17.76 8.84
N GLY A 136 4.36 17.60 9.93
CA GLY A 136 4.42 18.47 11.11
C GLY A 136 3.83 19.87 10.90
N ASP A 137 3.28 20.17 9.72
CA ASP A 137 2.69 21.48 9.37
C ASP A 137 1.14 21.39 9.42
N PRO A 138 0.47 22.04 10.39
CA PRO A 138 -0.99 22.03 10.50
C PRO A 138 -1.73 22.60 9.29
N GLU A 139 -1.09 23.47 8.49
CA GLU A 139 -1.68 24.02 7.27
C GLU A 139 -1.60 23.03 6.10
N GLN A 140 -0.82 21.96 6.24
CA GLN A 140 -0.66 20.88 5.29
C GLN A 140 -0.92 19.51 5.94
N PRO A 141 -2.18 19.25 6.35
CA PRO A 141 -2.54 18.07 7.13
C PRO A 141 -2.43 16.75 6.34
N GLY A 142 -2.23 16.81 5.02
CA GLY A 142 -2.18 15.62 4.18
C GLY A 142 -3.44 14.76 4.34
N LEU A 143 -3.27 13.44 4.21
CA LEU A 143 -4.33 12.45 4.44
C LEU A 143 -4.66 12.23 5.93
N GLY A 144 -3.89 12.82 6.85
CA GLY A 144 -4.15 12.73 8.29
C GLY A 144 -3.87 11.36 8.90
N PHE A 145 -2.93 10.59 8.36
CA PHE A 145 -2.49 9.36 8.99
C PHE A 145 -1.87 9.68 10.34
N ARG A 146 -2.20 8.86 11.34
CA ARG A 146 -1.45 8.80 12.58
C ARG A 146 -0.02 8.35 12.27
N TYR A 147 0.96 9.00 12.89
CA TYR A 147 2.36 8.62 12.78
C TYR A 147 3.06 8.67 14.14
N ASP A 148 4.17 7.94 14.24
CA ASP A 148 5.07 7.96 15.40
C ASP A 148 6.43 8.53 14.99
N GLU A 149 7.14 9.05 15.98
CA GLU A 149 8.54 9.46 15.87
C GLU A 149 9.33 8.81 16.99
N ASP A 150 10.59 8.50 16.71
CA ASP A 150 11.51 7.89 17.67
C ASP A 150 12.95 8.30 17.29
N GLU A 151 13.80 8.55 18.29
CA GLU A 151 15.20 8.94 18.09
C GLU A 151 16.01 7.88 17.32
N ARG A 152 15.54 6.62 17.30
CA ARG A 152 16.14 5.53 16.53
C ARG A 152 15.93 5.66 15.02
N TRP A 153 14.96 6.45 14.57
CA TRP A 153 14.57 6.51 13.16
C TRP A 153 14.95 7.85 12.52
N PRO A 154 15.37 7.84 11.25
CA PRO A 154 15.68 9.07 10.54
C PRO A 154 14.44 9.85 10.07
N TYR A 155 13.25 9.24 10.07
CA TYR A 155 12.00 9.80 9.52
C TYR A 155 10.79 9.37 10.38
N PRO A 156 9.68 10.13 10.37
CA PRO A 156 8.43 9.71 11.00
C PRO A 156 7.90 8.41 10.37
N ASN A 157 7.13 7.64 11.14
CA ASN A 157 6.52 6.39 10.72
C ASN A 157 4.98 6.48 10.72
N PRO A 158 4.34 6.79 9.58
CA PRO A 158 2.89 6.73 9.46
C PRO A 158 2.40 5.28 9.62
N THR A 159 1.42 5.07 10.50
CA THR A 159 0.90 3.73 10.85
C THR A 159 -0.53 3.49 10.40
N GLY A 160 -1.30 4.54 10.09
CA GLY A 160 -2.65 4.36 9.53
C GLY A 160 -3.60 5.53 9.75
N LEU A 161 -4.77 5.45 9.13
CA LEU A 161 -5.91 6.34 9.28
C LEU A 161 -7.09 5.56 9.89
N GLU A 162 -7.49 5.96 11.09
CA GLU A 162 -8.47 5.23 11.91
C GLU A 162 -9.79 4.96 11.17
N GLY A 163 -10.22 3.70 11.20
CA GLY A 163 -11.43 3.22 10.53
C GLY A 163 -11.40 3.29 8.99
N VAL A 164 -10.28 3.65 8.38
CA VAL A 164 -10.10 3.73 6.92
C VAL A 164 -9.03 2.75 6.46
N MET A 165 -7.82 2.86 6.99
CA MET A 165 -6.68 2.03 6.65
C MET A 165 -5.71 2.00 7.83
N GLU A 166 -5.77 0.95 8.62
CA GLU A 166 -4.95 0.77 9.83
C GLU A 166 -3.89 -0.28 9.56
N GLY A 167 -2.63 0.06 9.90
CA GLY A 167 -1.50 -0.85 9.72
C GLY A 167 -1.66 -2.08 10.61
N TYR A 168 -1.22 -3.22 10.09
CA TYR A 168 -1.11 -4.47 10.84
C TYR A 168 0.09 -4.47 11.79
N CYS A 169 0.13 -3.46 12.66
CA CYS A 169 1.11 -3.29 13.72
C CYS A 169 0.54 -2.39 14.83
N PRO A 170 1.21 -2.29 15.99
CA PRO A 170 0.89 -1.27 16.98
C PRO A 170 0.92 0.16 16.39
N PRO A 171 0.08 1.07 16.92
CA PRO A 171 -0.87 0.86 18.02
C PRO A 171 -2.25 0.34 17.60
N HIS A 172 -2.48 0.11 16.30
CA HIS A 172 -3.79 -0.31 15.79
C HIS A 172 -4.14 -1.74 16.25
N TYR A 173 -3.10 -2.54 16.50
CA TYR A 173 -3.18 -3.80 17.24
C TYR A 173 -2.34 -3.69 18.52
N PRO A 174 -2.77 -4.28 19.65
CA PRO A 174 -2.07 -4.16 20.92
C PRO A 174 -0.66 -4.77 20.90
N ASP A 175 -0.44 -5.79 20.09
CA ASP A 175 0.83 -6.47 19.88
C ASP A 175 0.86 -7.14 18.50
N MET A 176 2.00 -7.71 18.12
CA MET A 176 2.13 -8.39 16.83
C MET A 176 1.39 -9.72 16.78
N ARG A 177 1.05 -10.34 17.92
CA ARG A 177 0.20 -11.53 17.93
C ARG A 177 -1.21 -11.18 17.47
N ALA A 178 -1.80 -10.12 17.99
CA ALA A 178 -3.11 -9.62 17.58
C ALA A 178 -3.11 -9.22 16.09
N ALA A 179 -2.03 -8.61 15.59
CA ALA A 179 -1.89 -8.31 14.16
C ALA A 179 -1.84 -9.58 13.30
N VAL A 180 -1.11 -10.63 13.73
CA VAL A 180 -1.07 -11.93 13.04
C VAL A 180 -2.44 -12.61 13.03
N GLU A 181 -3.16 -12.60 14.15
CA GLU A 181 -4.51 -13.16 14.22
C GLU A 181 -5.46 -12.42 13.28
N ALA A 182 -5.41 -11.09 13.24
CA ALA A 182 -6.21 -10.29 12.33
C ALA A 182 -5.84 -10.56 10.86
N ALA A 183 -4.56 -10.79 10.55
CA ALA A 183 -4.12 -11.12 9.20
C ALA A 183 -4.64 -12.50 8.77
N CYS A 184 -4.63 -13.47 9.70
CA CYS A 184 -5.20 -14.79 9.47
C CYS A 184 -6.71 -14.74 9.29
N GLU A 185 -7.44 -13.98 10.12
CA GLU A 185 -8.89 -13.77 9.99
C GLU A 185 -9.23 -13.12 8.64
N ARG A 186 -8.48 -12.09 8.22
CA ARG A 186 -8.65 -11.48 6.89
C ARG A 186 -8.47 -12.48 5.75
N LYS A 187 -7.52 -13.42 5.88
CA LYS A 187 -7.21 -14.41 4.84
C LYS A 187 -8.22 -15.55 4.80
N PHE A 188 -8.56 -16.11 5.95
CA PHE A 188 -9.26 -17.38 6.07
C PHE A 188 -10.67 -17.27 6.66
N GLY A 189 -10.99 -16.18 7.35
CA GLY A 189 -12.31 -15.92 7.94
C GLY A 189 -13.38 -15.56 6.90
N PRO A 190 -14.65 -15.41 7.32
CA PRO A 190 -15.77 -15.16 6.42
C PRO A 190 -15.54 -13.97 5.47
N GLY A 191 -15.65 -14.21 4.16
CA GLY A 191 -15.39 -13.21 3.13
C GLY A 191 -13.91 -13.06 2.73
N GLY A 192 -12.99 -13.71 3.44
CA GLY A 192 -11.58 -13.77 3.11
C GLY A 192 -11.31 -14.55 1.81
N PRO A 193 -10.17 -14.30 1.14
CA PRO A 193 -9.85 -14.91 -0.15
C PRO A 193 -9.70 -16.44 -0.10
N PHE A 194 -9.42 -17.03 1.06
CA PHE A 194 -9.27 -18.48 1.22
C PHE A 194 -10.45 -19.15 1.93
N HIS A 195 -11.49 -18.39 2.28
CA HIS A 195 -12.68 -18.97 2.90
C HIS A 195 -13.52 -19.74 1.86
N PRO A 196 -13.99 -20.97 2.18
CA PRO A 196 -14.69 -21.85 1.23
C PRO A 196 -15.99 -21.24 0.67
N ASP A 197 -16.63 -20.37 1.43
CA ASP A 197 -17.91 -19.75 1.03
C ASP A 197 -17.75 -18.38 0.36
N THR A 198 -16.51 -17.89 0.20
CA THR A 198 -16.27 -16.65 -0.54
C THR A 198 -16.54 -16.88 -2.04
N PRO A 199 -17.46 -16.13 -2.68
CA PRO A 199 -17.75 -16.32 -4.10
C PRO A 199 -16.53 -15.96 -4.96
N GLY A 200 -16.42 -16.54 -6.14
CA GLY A 200 -15.30 -16.30 -7.04
C GLY A 200 -15.61 -16.65 -8.50
N PRO A 201 -14.71 -16.29 -9.43
CA PRO A 201 -14.92 -16.54 -10.86
C PRO A 201 -14.72 -18.02 -11.26
N TRP A 202 -14.16 -18.86 -10.37
CA TRP A 202 -13.96 -20.27 -10.66
C TRP A 202 -15.27 -21.04 -10.63
N LYS A 203 -15.44 -21.99 -11.57
CA LYS A 203 -16.58 -22.93 -11.62
C LYS A 203 -16.80 -23.67 -10.29
N ASP A 204 -15.71 -24.01 -9.61
CA ASP A 204 -15.71 -24.62 -8.28
C ASP A 204 -14.88 -23.75 -7.32
N SER A 205 -15.43 -22.60 -6.96
CA SER A 205 -14.75 -21.63 -6.09
C SER A 205 -14.46 -22.19 -4.70
N ARG A 206 -15.36 -23.01 -4.16
CA ARG A 206 -15.18 -23.63 -2.84
C ARG A 206 -13.93 -24.48 -2.81
N LYS A 207 -13.76 -25.40 -3.77
CA LYS A 207 -12.59 -26.28 -3.84
C LYS A 207 -11.27 -25.50 -3.97
N VAL A 208 -11.24 -24.46 -4.80
CA VAL A 208 -10.02 -23.67 -5.02
C VAL A 208 -9.64 -22.90 -3.75
N ARG A 209 -10.60 -22.23 -3.12
CA ARG A 209 -10.32 -21.42 -1.92
C ARG A 209 -9.93 -22.28 -0.73
N SER A 210 -10.61 -23.42 -0.52
CA SER A 210 -10.31 -24.34 0.57
C SER A 210 -9.01 -25.15 0.40
N ALA A 211 -8.31 -25.01 -0.73
CA ALA A 211 -7.04 -25.71 -0.96
C ALA A 211 -5.86 -25.05 -0.23
N ALA A 212 -6.01 -23.81 0.21
CA ALA A 212 -4.98 -23.12 0.98
C ALA A 212 -4.81 -23.78 2.36
N GLN A 213 -3.55 -23.98 2.76
CA GLN A 213 -3.25 -24.42 4.12
C GLN A 213 -3.63 -23.32 5.11
N VAL A 214 -4.54 -23.64 6.03
CA VAL A 214 -4.89 -22.76 7.14
C VAL A 214 -3.74 -22.78 8.15
N HIS A 215 -3.37 -21.61 8.64
CA HIS A 215 -2.33 -21.45 9.65
C HIS A 215 -2.91 -21.80 11.03
N ASP A 216 -2.36 -22.83 11.68
CA ASP A 216 -2.76 -23.25 13.03
C ASP A 216 -2.13 -22.35 14.11
N ASP A 217 -2.49 -22.59 15.37
CA ASP A 217 -2.05 -21.74 16.48
C ASP A 217 -0.53 -21.75 16.67
N ARG A 218 0.12 -22.90 16.45
CA ARG A 218 1.58 -23.05 16.58
C ARG A 218 2.31 -22.27 15.49
N PHE A 219 1.81 -22.32 14.27
CA PHE A 219 2.30 -21.53 13.15
C PHE A 219 2.17 -20.03 13.42
N ARG A 220 1.00 -19.59 13.89
CA ARG A 220 0.74 -18.18 14.23
C ARG A 220 1.62 -17.70 15.37
N GLU A 221 1.88 -18.55 16.36
CA GLU A 221 2.78 -18.25 17.48
C GLU A 221 4.21 -17.97 17.01
N CYS A 222 4.75 -18.81 16.12
CA CYS A 222 6.09 -18.61 15.54
C CYS A 222 6.18 -17.30 14.73
N VAL A 223 5.17 -16.99 13.92
CA VAL A 223 5.13 -15.75 13.15
C VAL A 223 5.03 -14.53 14.06
N ALA A 224 4.17 -14.62 15.09
CA ALA A 224 4.00 -13.56 16.08
C ALA A 224 5.30 -13.31 16.87
N LEU A 225 6.03 -14.35 17.25
CA LEU A 225 7.34 -14.22 17.91
C LEU A 225 8.31 -13.41 17.04
N GLN A 226 8.45 -13.80 15.77
CA GLN A 226 9.36 -13.13 14.83
C GLN A 226 8.97 -11.67 14.60
N ALA A 227 7.68 -11.41 14.40
CA ALA A 227 7.16 -10.05 14.19
C ALA A 227 7.29 -9.18 15.45
N GLN A 228 6.99 -9.73 16.63
CA GLN A 228 7.14 -9.04 17.90
C GLN A 228 8.60 -8.68 18.18
N TYR A 229 9.53 -9.59 17.88
CA TYR A 229 10.96 -9.31 17.99
C TYR A 229 11.38 -8.09 17.16
N VAL A 230 10.92 -8.00 15.90
CA VAL A 230 11.20 -6.84 15.04
C VAL A 230 10.63 -5.57 15.68
N TYR A 231 9.37 -5.59 16.12
CA TYR A 231 8.74 -4.45 16.77
C TYR A 231 9.49 -3.99 18.03
N ASP A 232 9.83 -4.91 18.94
CA ASP A 232 10.51 -4.59 20.20
C ASP A 232 11.93 -4.07 19.96
N THR A 233 12.65 -4.67 19.01
CA THR A 233 14.04 -4.34 18.71
C THR A 233 14.17 -2.97 18.02
N PHE A 234 13.34 -2.73 17.01
CA PHE A 234 13.44 -1.53 16.17
C PHE A 234 12.45 -0.43 16.55
N GLY A 235 11.47 -0.73 17.41
CA GLY A 235 10.46 0.20 17.91
C GLY A 235 9.24 0.37 17.01
N LYS A 236 9.26 -0.23 15.83
CA LYS A 236 8.20 -0.18 14.82
C LYS A 236 8.22 -1.46 14.00
N PHE A 237 7.11 -1.70 13.30
CA PHE A 237 7.00 -2.82 12.39
C PHE A 237 6.48 -2.34 11.02
N PRO A 238 7.21 -2.59 9.92
CA PRO A 238 8.53 -3.24 9.86
C PRO A 238 9.65 -2.38 10.46
N GLY A 239 10.82 -2.97 10.73
CA GLY A 239 11.88 -2.34 11.51
C GLY A 239 12.76 -1.34 10.75
N THR A 240 12.96 -1.54 9.44
CA THR A 240 13.91 -0.80 8.59
C THR A 240 13.24 -0.01 7.47
N VAL A 241 11.98 -0.30 7.17
CA VAL A 241 11.12 0.40 6.19
C VAL A 241 9.91 1.06 6.90
N PRO A 242 9.11 1.93 6.26
CA PRO A 242 7.92 2.49 6.94
C PRO A 242 6.78 1.48 7.05
N SER A 243 5.84 1.68 7.99
CA SER A 243 4.63 0.85 8.10
C SER A 243 3.61 1.12 6.99
N MET A 244 3.47 2.37 6.57
CA MET A 244 2.65 2.80 5.43
C MET A 244 3.52 3.39 4.34
N PHE A 245 3.23 3.07 3.09
CA PHE A 245 4.03 3.49 1.95
C PHE A 245 3.18 3.98 0.79
N LEU A 246 3.65 5.02 0.11
CA LEU A 246 3.14 5.49 -1.18
C LEU A 246 4.29 6.09 -1.98
N ILE A 247 4.16 6.08 -3.31
CA ILE A 247 5.17 6.68 -4.20
C ILE A 247 4.60 7.10 -5.55
N MET A 248 3.73 6.27 -6.13
CA MET A 248 3.20 6.48 -7.47
C MET A 248 1.77 7.01 -7.39
N TYR A 249 1.51 8.12 -8.08
CA TYR A 249 0.21 8.74 -8.22
C TYR A 249 -0.32 8.55 -9.64
N LEU A 250 -1.64 8.61 -9.80
CA LEU A 250 -2.29 8.74 -11.09
C LEU A 250 -3.13 10.00 -11.12
N GLN A 251 -2.93 10.82 -12.14
CA GLN A 251 -3.78 11.96 -12.40
C GLN A 251 -4.63 11.75 -13.64
N ALA A 252 -5.87 12.22 -13.58
CA ALA A 252 -6.79 12.24 -14.71
C ALA A 252 -7.37 13.65 -14.91
N HIS A 253 -7.62 14.02 -16.16
CA HIS A 253 -8.28 15.26 -16.54
C HIS A 253 -8.90 15.14 -17.95
N HIS A 254 -9.76 16.08 -18.30
CA HIS A 254 -10.16 16.27 -19.70
C HIS A 254 -9.05 16.98 -20.44
N ILE A 255 -8.62 16.45 -21.58
CA ILE A 255 -7.63 17.15 -22.42
C ILE A 255 -8.30 18.31 -23.17
N ASP A 256 -7.54 19.37 -23.39
CA ASP A 256 -7.94 20.51 -24.22
C ASP A 256 -7.67 20.19 -25.69
N LEU A 257 -8.68 19.69 -26.41
CA LEU A 257 -8.53 19.30 -27.81
C LEU A 257 -8.12 20.48 -28.70
N ASP A 258 -8.61 21.69 -28.43
CA ASP A 258 -8.29 22.88 -29.22
C ASP A 258 -6.80 23.23 -29.12
N PHE A 259 -6.21 23.08 -27.93
CA PHE A 259 -4.76 23.22 -27.75
C PHE A 259 -3.97 22.22 -28.59
N TYR A 260 -4.38 20.95 -28.64
CA TYR A 260 -3.70 19.95 -29.46
C TYR A 260 -3.91 20.19 -30.96
N ASP A 261 -5.11 20.60 -31.38
CA ASP A 261 -5.41 20.86 -32.79
C ASP A 261 -4.63 22.07 -33.34
N GLU A 262 -4.38 23.09 -32.51
CA GLU A 262 -3.58 24.28 -32.88
C GLU A 262 -2.06 23.98 -32.89
N PHE A 263 -1.55 23.29 -31.87
CA PHE A 263 -0.10 23.20 -31.63
C PHE A 263 0.54 21.86 -32.00
N TYR A 264 -0.24 20.80 -32.21
CA TYR A 264 0.27 19.44 -32.46
C TYR A 264 -0.14 18.90 -33.84
N LYS A 265 0.51 17.81 -34.27
CA LYS A 265 0.18 17.11 -35.50
C LYS A 265 -1.04 16.18 -35.31
N PRO A 266 -1.78 15.86 -36.39
CA PRO A 266 -2.82 14.82 -36.33
C PRO A 266 -2.29 13.52 -35.72
N GLY A 267 -3.07 12.95 -34.79
CA GLY A 267 -2.69 11.76 -34.01
C GLY A 267 -2.06 12.04 -32.64
N ALA A 268 -1.97 13.31 -32.22
CA ALA A 268 -1.48 13.69 -30.89
C ALA A 268 -2.38 13.27 -29.73
N TYR A 269 -3.67 13.01 -30.00
CA TYR A 269 -4.60 12.39 -29.08
C TYR A 269 -5.37 11.25 -29.76
N LEU A 270 -5.84 10.30 -28.96
CA LEU A 270 -6.67 9.17 -29.40
C LEU A 270 -8.10 9.60 -29.77
N GLU A 271 -8.74 8.86 -30.67
CA GLU A 271 -10.16 9.02 -31.02
C GLU A 271 -11.09 8.95 -29.79
N THR A 272 -10.71 8.19 -28.75
CA THR A 272 -11.46 8.13 -27.49
C THR A 272 -11.53 9.50 -26.81
N HIS A 273 -10.45 10.30 -26.84
CA HIS A 273 -10.46 11.65 -26.30
C HIS A 273 -11.36 12.58 -27.12
N ALA A 274 -11.25 12.51 -28.46
CA ALA A 274 -12.06 13.32 -29.37
C ALA A 274 -13.57 13.14 -29.13
N ASN A 275 -13.97 11.93 -28.77
CA ASN A 275 -15.36 11.55 -28.56
C ASN A 275 -15.79 11.54 -27.09
N HIS A 276 -14.91 11.92 -26.14
CA HIS A 276 -15.20 11.80 -24.71
C HIS A 276 -16.48 12.55 -24.32
N MET A 277 -16.55 13.84 -24.66
CA MET A 277 -17.70 14.69 -24.32
C MET A 277 -19.01 14.14 -24.89
N ALA A 278 -18.99 13.69 -26.14
CA ALA A 278 -20.17 13.13 -26.79
C ALA A 278 -20.62 11.79 -26.18
N ARG A 279 -19.69 10.98 -25.67
CA ARG A 279 -19.98 9.65 -25.10
C ARG A 279 -20.42 9.67 -23.65
N TRP A 280 -19.85 10.57 -22.84
CA TRP A 280 -20.02 10.54 -21.39
C TRP A 280 -20.87 11.69 -20.85
N HIS A 281 -20.99 12.79 -21.60
CA HIS A 281 -21.63 14.03 -21.13
C HIS A 281 -22.75 14.51 -22.07
N SER A 282 -23.33 13.61 -22.86
CA SER A 282 -24.38 13.93 -23.85
C SER A 282 -25.63 14.56 -23.24
N ASP A 283 -25.88 14.32 -21.96
CA ASP A 283 -27.05 14.80 -21.22
C ASP A 283 -26.80 16.13 -20.48
N GLU A 284 -25.55 16.62 -20.44
CA GLU A 284 -25.17 17.87 -19.73
C GLU A 284 -25.32 19.13 -20.59
N LYS A 285 -26.32 19.18 -21.48
CA LYS A 285 -26.63 20.37 -22.29
C LYS A 285 -27.47 21.42 -21.57
#